data_AF-A0A8H7PCY8-F1
#
_entry.id   AF-A0A8H7PCY8-F1
#
_cell.length_a   1.000
_cell.length_b   1.000
_cell.length_c   1.000
_cell.angle_alpha   90.00
_cell.angle_beta   90.00
_cell.angle_gamma   90.00
#
_symmetry.space_group_name_H-M   'P 1'
#
loop_
_entity.id
_entity.type
_entity.pdbx_description
1 polymer ?
#
loop_
_entity_poly.entity_id
_entity_poly.type
_entity_poly.pdbx_seq_one_letter_code
_entity_poly.pdbx_strand_id
1 'polypeptide(L)'
;MHFTNILLSASLVVAGLFASHAEACITAETDLDGRSAPKSSASRTTNVYKTGACINVKCQTTGDTLYGTNIWDYDGKYYLPDAYVKTGYSSFDPNIPRCSTSGGGGSGGGCGGHMNQVGLTFLEQHEGWSATIYNDGAGHPTIGYGHNCDADSQHCKQLSPPITKAEGQKLLQQDLAGFEKTVCNAVKTQNCPLNCNQFNALVSFTYNVGSGGFLGSKIYEHMANRDYQGIYNLFPQEYLNGGTLLSRRKAEAALFNTATSTSSG
;
A
#
# COMPACT_ATOMS: atom_id res chain seq x y z
N MET A 1 47.99 -55.72 35.97
CA MET A 1 46.83 -54.92 36.41
C MET A 1 47.06 -53.51 35.88
N HIS A 2 46.27 -53.08 34.88
CA HIS A 2 45.29 -51.98 35.01
C HIS A 2 45.94 -50.59 34.87
N PHE A 3 45.51 -49.64 34.04
CA PHE A 3 44.48 -49.51 33.01
C PHE A 3 44.92 -48.36 32.09
N THR A 4 44.70 -48.50 30.79
CA THR A 4 44.85 -47.47 29.76
C THR A 4 43.66 -46.50 29.85
N ASN A 5 43.89 -45.20 30.06
CA ASN A 5 42.83 -44.18 29.97
C ASN A 5 43.02 -43.34 28.69
N ILE A 6 42.22 -43.68 27.69
CA ILE A 6 42.03 -42.90 26.46
C ILE A 6 41.04 -41.78 26.79
N LEU A 7 41.50 -40.53 26.75
CA LEU A 7 40.63 -39.35 26.80
C LEU A 7 40.01 -39.14 25.41
N LEU A 8 38.76 -39.55 25.24
CA LEU A 8 37.95 -39.27 24.08
C LEU A 8 37.42 -37.82 24.18
N SER A 9 37.95 -36.90 23.38
CA SER A 9 37.40 -35.55 23.23
C SER A 9 36.10 -35.63 22.42
N ALA A 10 34.95 -35.54 23.10
CA ALA A 10 33.66 -35.40 22.45
C ALA A 10 33.49 -33.96 21.95
N SER A 11 33.68 -33.75 20.64
CA SER A 11 33.25 -32.52 19.97
C SER A 11 31.73 -32.46 19.99
N LEU A 12 31.19 -31.60 20.84
CA LEU A 12 29.76 -31.28 20.87
C LEU A 12 29.44 -30.46 19.61
N VAL A 13 29.02 -31.12 18.54
CA VAL A 13 28.40 -30.44 17.40
C VAL A 13 27.04 -29.95 17.88
N VAL A 14 26.96 -28.68 18.27
CA VAL A 14 25.69 -27.99 18.43
C VAL A 14 25.10 -27.87 17.03
N ALA A 15 24.30 -28.86 16.63
CA ALA A 15 23.41 -28.73 15.50
C ALA A 15 22.46 -27.59 15.83
N GLY A 16 22.72 -26.41 15.27
CA GLY A 16 21.79 -25.31 15.30
C GLY A 16 20.48 -25.81 14.73
N LEU A 17 19.45 -25.87 15.57
CA LEU A 17 18.07 -25.89 15.12
C LEU A 17 17.86 -24.60 14.34
N PHE A 18 18.11 -24.66 13.03
CA PHE A 18 17.44 -23.76 12.11
C PHE A 18 15.97 -24.14 12.24
N ALA A 19 15.24 -23.43 13.11
CA ALA A 19 13.82 -23.32 12.96
C ALA A 19 13.60 -22.76 11.56
N SER A 20 13.28 -23.64 10.62
CA SER A 20 12.65 -23.23 9.38
C SER A 20 11.45 -22.41 9.81
N HIS A 21 11.44 -21.13 9.47
CA HIS A 21 10.21 -20.37 9.56
C HIS A 21 9.24 -21.14 8.66
N ALA A 22 8.30 -21.86 9.25
CA ALA A 22 7.19 -22.41 8.49
C ALA A 22 6.57 -21.20 7.81
N GLU A 23 6.71 -21.11 6.48
CA GLU A 23 5.92 -20.19 5.67
C GLU A 23 4.49 -20.38 6.14
N ALA A 24 3.86 -19.31 6.64
CA ALA A 24 2.51 -19.35 7.17
C ALA A 24 1.58 -19.88 6.07
N CYS A 25 1.28 -21.18 6.16
CA CYS A 25 0.53 -21.88 5.15
C CYS A 25 -0.95 -21.56 5.32
N ILE A 26 -1.59 -21.07 4.26
CA ILE A 26 -3.02 -20.77 4.29
C ILE A 26 -3.78 -21.98 3.76
N THR A 27 -4.84 -22.38 4.46
CA THR A 27 -5.59 -23.59 4.12
C THR A 27 -6.78 -23.30 3.23
N ALA A 28 -6.99 -24.16 2.22
CA ALA A 28 -8.20 -24.19 1.42
C ALA A 28 -9.41 -24.60 2.28
N GLU A 29 -10.45 -23.76 2.35
CA GLU A 29 -11.67 -24.05 3.13
C GLU A 29 -12.59 -25.07 2.46
N THR A 30 -12.50 -25.16 1.15
CA THR A 30 -13.29 -26.05 0.30
C THR A 30 -12.41 -26.50 -0.87
N ASP A 31 -12.95 -27.35 -1.74
CA ASP A 31 -12.33 -27.64 -3.02
C ASP A 31 -12.29 -26.36 -3.87
N LEU A 32 -11.06 -25.91 -4.16
CA LEU A 32 -10.77 -24.62 -4.74
C LEU A 32 -10.33 -24.73 -6.19
N ASP A 33 -10.82 -23.77 -6.97
CA ASP A 33 -10.54 -23.68 -8.39
C ASP A 33 -9.62 -22.50 -8.68
N GLY A 34 -8.61 -22.76 -9.50
CA GLY A 34 -7.61 -21.79 -9.90
C GLY A 34 -8.05 -21.03 -11.14
N ARG A 35 -7.72 -19.74 -11.20
CA ARG A 35 -7.99 -18.91 -12.38
C ARG A 35 -6.73 -18.33 -12.99
N SER A 36 -6.75 -18.09 -14.29
CA SER A 36 -5.63 -17.48 -15.01
C SER A 36 -5.48 -15.97 -14.77
N ALA A 37 -6.51 -15.31 -14.24
CA ALA A 37 -6.51 -13.89 -13.87
C ALA A 37 -7.49 -13.67 -12.70
N PRO A 38 -7.37 -12.58 -11.92
CA PRO A 38 -8.26 -12.27 -10.80
C PRO A 38 -9.60 -11.71 -11.31
N LYS A 39 -10.27 -12.46 -12.19
CA LYS A 39 -11.54 -12.10 -12.82
C LYS A 39 -12.46 -13.31 -12.85
N SER A 40 -13.74 -13.07 -12.65
CA SER A 40 -14.81 -14.08 -12.68
C SER A 40 -14.93 -14.78 -14.04
N SER A 41 -14.57 -14.10 -15.12
CA SER A 41 -14.59 -14.58 -16.50
C SER A 41 -13.30 -15.27 -16.95
N ALA A 42 -12.25 -15.27 -16.13
CA ALA A 42 -10.97 -15.88 -16.47
C ALA A 42 -11.06 -17.41 -16.56
N SER A 43 -10.21 -18.02 -17.40
CA SER A 43 -10.12 -19.46 -17.57
C SER A 43 -9.91 -20.15 -16.22
N ARG A 44 -10.74 -21.17 -15.96
CA ARG A 44 -10.82 -21.88 -14.69
C ARG A 44 -10.19 -23.26 -14.83
N THR A 45 -9.32 -23.61 -13.90
CA THR A 45 -8.83 -24.98 -13.67
C THR A 45 -9.50 -25.50 -12.40
N THR A 46 -10.23 -26.60 -12.51
CA THR A 46 -11.03 -27.14 -11.42
C THR A 46 -10.19 -27.96 -10.43
N ASN A 47 -10.54 -27.91 -9.15
CA ASN A 47 -9.96 -28.67 -8.05
C ASN A 47 -8.42 -28.58 -7.97
N VAL A 48 -7.86 -27.38 -8.11
CA VAL A 48 -6.40 -27.18 -7.98
C VAL A 48 -5.93 -27.39 -6.54
N TYR A 49 -6.77 -27.07 -5.55
CA TYR A 49 -6.54 -27.38 -4.15
C TYR A 49 -7.77 -28.11 -3.57
N LYS A 50 -7.54 -29.17 -2.80
CA LYS A 50 -8.58 -29.86 -2.04
C LYS A 50 -8.80 -29.19 -0.70
N THR A 51 -9.98 -29.38 -0.13
CA THR A 51 -10.29 -28.93 1.25
C THR A 51 -9.17 -29.32 2.22
N GLY A 52 -8.68 -28.36 3.00
CA GLY A 52 -7.59 -28.53 3.96
C GLY A 52 -6.19 -28.52 3.35
N ALA A 53 -6.05 -28.41 2.03
CA ALA A 53 -4.75 -28.33 1.38
C ALA A 53 -4.04 -27.01 1.70
N CYS A 54 -2.71 -27.10 1.79
CA CYS A 54 -1.83 -25.96 1.99
C CYS A 54 -1.65 -25.15 0.71
N ILE A 55 -1.89 -23.85 0.79
CA ILE A 55 -1.70 -22.88 -0.31
C ILE A 55 -0.51 -21.99 0.06
N ASN A 56 0.53 -22.03 -0.76
CA ASN A 56 1.67 -21.11 -0.63
C ASN A 56 1.36 -19.82 -1.37
N VAL A 57 0.65 -18.91 -0.70
CA VAL A 57 0.30 -17.61 -1.28
C VAL A 57 1.55 -16.77 -1.42
N LYS A 58 1.94 -16.51 -2.66
CA LYS A 58 3.08 -15.67 -3.02
C LYS A 58 2.76 -14.21 -2.89
N CYS A 59 1.53 -13.84 -3.20
CA CYS A 59 1.07 -12.48 -3.06
C CYS A 59 -0.46 -12.39 -3.12
N GLN A 60 -1.00 -11.26 -2.68
CA GLN A 60 -2.41 -10.94 -2.87
C GLN A 60 -2.59 -9.86 -3.96
N THR A 61 -3.75 -9.82 -4.61
CA THR A 61 -4.16 -8.74 -5.52
C THR A 61 -5.65 -8.38 -5.34
N THR A 62 -6.12 -7.34 -6.04
CA THR A 62 -7.56 -7.07 -6.24
C THR A 62 -8.04 -7.61 -7.57
N GLY A 63 -9.32 -7.95 -7.66
CA GLY A 63 -9.95 -8.42 -8.89
C GLY A 63 -11.46 -8.21 -8.91
N ASP A 64 -12.16 -8.98 -9.74
CA ASP A 64 -13.63 -9.03 -9.71
C ASP A 64 -14.09 -9.45 -8.32
N THR A 65 -15.20 -8.87 -7.85
CA THR A 65 -15.83 -9.28 -6.61
C THR A 65 -16.47 -10.65 -6.78
N LEU A 66 -16.03 -11.63 -5.98
CA LEU A 66 -16.63 -12.94 -5.87
C LEU A 66 -16.93 -13.23 -4.40
N TYR A 67 -18.13 -13.75 -4.14
CA TYR A 67 -18.55 -14.19 -2.80
C TYR A 67 -18.38 -13.11 -1.70
N GLY A 68 -18.54 -11.84 -2.08
CA GLY A 68 -18.50 -10.71 -1.14
C GLY A 68 -17.13 -10.06 -0.94
N THR A 69 -16.05 -10.59 -1.54
CA THR A 69 -14.70 -10.00 -1.49
C THR A 69 -14.14 -9.77 -2.89
N ASN A 70 -13.31 -8.74 -3.06
CA ASN A 70 -12.56 -8.46 -4.27
C ASN A 70 -11.07 -8.81 -4.12
N ILE A 71 -10.70 -9.53 -3.07
CA ILE A 71 -9.33 -9.97 -2.78
C ILE A 71 -9.08 -11.32 -3.43
N TRP A 72 -7.88 -11.45 -3.98
CA TRP A 72 -7.43 -12.64 -4.67
C TRP A 72 -6.04 -13.02 -4.21
N ASP A 73 -5.83 -14.29 -3.90
CA ASP A 73 -4.54 -14.87 -3.56
C ASP A 73 -3.89 -15.47 -4.80
N TYR A 74 -2.59 -15.25 -4.97
CA TYR A 74 -1.81 -15.81 -6.06
C TYR A 74 -0.76 -16.76 -5.52
N ASP A 75 -0.78 -18.01 -5.99
CA ASP A 75 0.14 -19.07 -5.55
C ASP A 75 1.41 -19.17 -6.41
N GLY A 76 1.60 -18.27 -7.39
CA GLY A 76 2.65 -18.36 -8.40
C GLY A 76 2.20 -18.94 -9.74
N LYS A 77 0.96 -19.42 -9.84
CA LYS A 77 0.38 -20.00 -11.06
C LYS A 77 -1.09 -19.63 -11.27
N TYR A 78 -1.90 -19.67 -10.23
CA TYR A 78 -3.34 -19.43 -10.25
C TYR A 78 -3.74 -18.32 -9.29
N TYR A 79 -4.78 -17.57 -9.67
CA TYR A 79 -5.51 -16.67 -8.79
C TYR A 79 -6.67 -17.42 -8.12
N LEU A 80 -6.77 -17.30 -6.80
CA LEU A 80 -7.75 -17.96 -5.93
C LEU A 80 -8.60 -16.88 -5.25
N PRO A 81 -9.93 -17.02 -5.19
CA PRO A 81 -10.77 -16.08 -4.44
C PRO A 81 -10.52 -16.20 -2.94
N ASP A 82 -10.23 -15.08 -2.28
CA ASP A 82 -9.95 -14.99 -0.83
C ASP A 82 -11.10 -15.49 0.05
N ALA A 83 -12.33 -15.49 -0.48
CA ALA A 83 -13.53 -16.01 0.18
C ALA A 83 -13.41 -17.45 0.73
N TYR A 84 -12.47 -18.24 0.20
CA TYR A 84 -12.26 -19.63 0.57
C TYR A 84 -10.80 -19.93 0.99
N VAL A 85 -10.01 -18.88 1.19
CA VAL A 85 -8.59 -18.92 1.56
C VAL A 85 -8.47 -18.10 2.84
N LYS A 86 -8.66 -18.73 4.01
CA LYS A 86 -8.69 -18.00 5.29
C LYS A 86 -7.30 -17.56 5.72
N THR A 87 -6.91 -16.36 5.33
CA THR A 87 -5.78 -15.62 5.90
C THR A 87 -6.08 -15.10 7.33
N GLY A 88 -7.36 -15.12 7.74
CA GLY A 88 -7.80 -14.58 9.03
C GLY A 88 -8.11 -13.09 9.01
N TYR A 89 -8.07 -12.45 7.84
CA TYR A 89 -8.34 -11.03 7.64
C TYR A 89 -9.55 -10.83 6.71
N SER A 90 -10.36 -9.81 6.99
CA SER A 90 -11.43 -9.34 6.09
C SER A 90 -10.91 -8.34 5.03
N SER A 91 -9.60 -8.19 4.98
CA SER A 91 -8.81 -7.30 4.12
C SER A 91 -7.54 -8.06 3.71
N PHE A 92 -6.60 -7.41 2.99
CA PHE A 92 -5.31 -8.06 2.74
C PHE A 92 -4.64 -8.47 4.04
N ASP A 93 -4.02 -9.65 4.02
CA ASP A 93 -3.17 -10.11 5.09
C ASP A 93 -1.92 -9.21 5.12
N PRO A 94 -1.64 -8.52 6.23
CA PRO A 94 -0.49 -7.63 6.35
C PRO A 94 0.86 -8.35 6.22
N ASN A 95 0.90 -9.68 6.32
CA ASN A 95 2.11 -10.49 6.22
C ASN A 95 2.33 -11.09 4.82
N ILE A 96 1.35 -10.94 3.91
CA ILE A 96 1.47 -11.42 2.52
C ILE A 96 1.74 -10.23 1.61
N PRO A 97 2.80 -10.26 0.78
CA PRO A 97 3.10 -9.15 -0.11
C PRO A 97 2.01 -9.00 -1.19
N ARG A 98 1.93 -7.82 -1.79
CA ARG A 98 1.01 -7.56 -2.91
C ARG A 98 1.62 -8.06 -4.21
N CYS A 99 0.80 -8.52 -5.14
CA CYS A 99 1.29 -9.03 -6.41
C CYS A 99 1.88 -7.89 -7.22
N SER A 100 3.21 -7.82 -7.22
CA SER A 100 3.98 -6.92 -8.07
C SER A 100 3.89 -7.44 -9.50
N THR A 101 3.24 -6.67 -10.36
CA THR A 101 2.97 -6.96 -11.77
C THR A 101 4.23 -7.37 -12.54
N SER A 102 4.44 -8.68 -12.68
CA SER A 102 5.30 -9.29 -13.69
C SER A 102 4.42 -10.17 -14.58
N GLY A 103 3.66 -9.54 -15.48
CA GLY A 103 2.91 -10.22 -16.54
C GLY A 103 1.37 -10.12 -16.43
N GLY A 104 0.76 -9.36 -17.34
CA GLY A 104 -0.59 -9.65 -17.87
C GLY A 104 -1.82 -9.18 -17.08
N GLY A 105 -2.22 -7.91 -17.25
CA GLY A 105 -3.62 -7.50 -17.43
C GLY A 105 -4.65 -7.64 -16.29
N GLY A 106 -4.72 -6.65 -15.39
CA GLY A 106 -5.88 -6.39 -14.52
C GLY A 106 -5.69 -5.17 -13.61
N SER A 107 -6.56 -4.16 -13.71
CA SER A 107 -6.50 -2.88 -13.01
C SER A 107 -6.58 -2.97 -11.48
N GLY A 108 -5.75 -2.16 -10.82
CA GLY A 108 -5.74 -1.84 -9.39
C GLY A 108 -4.30 -1.61 -8.91
N GLY A 109 -3.62 -0.48 -9.14
CA GLY A 109 -4.06 0.88 -9.52
C GLY A 109 -3.43 1.87 -8.53
N GLY A 110 -2.45 2.72 -8.87
CA GLY A 110 -1.68 2.82 -10.11
C GLY A 110 -0.46 3.70 -9.93
N CYS A 111 0.19 4.04 -11.04
CA CYS A 111 0.88 5.31 -11.28
C CYS A 111 0.53 5.64 -12.72
N GLY A 112 -0.72 6.07 -12.93
CA GLY A 112 -1.24 6.58 -14.19
C GLY A 112 -2.04 7.82 -13.84
N GLY A 113 -1.39 8.74 -13.12
CA GLY A 113 -2.01 9.87 -12.43
C GLY A 113 -2.69 9.57 -11.08
N HIS A 114 -2.51 8.38 -10.51
CA HIS A 114 -3.08 7.98 -9.22
C HIS A 114 -2.03 7.37 -8.30
N MET A 115 -2.20 7.52 -6.99
CA MET A 115 -1.30 7.02 -5.96
C MET A 115 -1.42 5.50 -5.87
N ASN A 116 -0.30 4.77 -5.84
CA ASN A 116 -0.32 3.32 -5.60
C ASN A 116 -0.40 3.00 -4.10
N GLN A 117 -0.47 1.71 -3.78
CA GLN A 117 -0.53 1.25 -2.39
C GLN A 117 0.70 1.65 -1.54
N VAL A 118 1.90 1.80 -2.14
CA VAL A 118 3.08 2.29 -1.40
C VAL A 118 2.81 3.71 -0.93
N GLY A 119 2.29 4.56 -1.81
CA GLY A 119 1.91 5.93 -1.46
C GLY A 119 0.75 5.99 -0.46
N LEU A 120 -0.30 5.18 -0.64
CA LEU A 120 -1.44 5.14 0.29
C LEU A 120 -1.00 4.73 1.68
N THR A 121 -0.21 3.65 1.80
CA THR A 121 0.32 3.18 3.08
C THR A 121 1.20 4.24 3.73
N PHE A 122 2.05 4.90 2.93
CA PHE A 122 2.88 6.00 3.40
C PHE A 122 2.03 7.15 3.94
N LEU A 123 0.99 7.57 3.21
CA LEU A 123 0.14 8.68 3.60
C LEU A 123 -0.69 8.36 4.85
N GLU A 124 -1.30 7.18 4.90
CA GLU A 124 -2.10 6.70 6.04
C GLU A 124 -1.31 6.73 7.36
N GLN A 125 -0.01 6.39 7.31
CA GLN A 125 0.87 6.45 8.48
C GLN A 125 1.12 7.89 8.98
N HIS A 126 1.04 8.88 8.10
CA HIS A 126 1.28 10.28 8.44
C HIS A 126 0.00 11.03 8.83
N GLU A 127 -1.15 10.67 8.25
CA GLU A 127 -2.44 11.30 8.59
C GLU A 127 -3.05 10.72 9.88
N GLY A 128 -2.80 9.44 10.16
CA GLY A 128 -3.40 8.76 11.30
C GLY A 128 -4.85 8.32 11.05
N TRP A 129 -5.35 7.40 11.89
CA TRP A 129 -6.64 6.72 11.70
C TRP A 129 -7.67 7.13 12.74
N SER A 130 -8.87 7.51 12.30
CA SER A 130 -10.06 7.59 13.16
C SER A 130 -11.26 6.87 12.55
N ALA A 131 -11.79 5.88 13.26
CA ALA A 131 -13.01 5.18 12.87
C ALA A 131 -14.27 6.05 13.06
N THR A 132 -14.20 7.10 13.88
CA THR A 132 -15.31 8.00 14.22
C THR A 132 -15.01 9.44 13.85
N ILE A 133 -16.05 10.27 13.76
CA ILE A 133 -15.88 11.71 13.56
C ILE A 133 -15.22 12.33 14.79
N TYR A 134 -14.22 13.17 14.59
CA TYR A 134 -13.53 13.95 15.61
C TYR A 134 -13.33 15.41 15.15
N ASN A 135 -12.99 16.31 16.06
CA ASN A 135 -12.62 17.68 15.71
C ASN A 135 -11.10 17.74 15.49
N ASP A 136 -10.68 18.23 14.32
CA ASP A 136 -9.27 18.31 13.92
C ASP A 136 -8.41 19.33 14.68
N GLY A 137 -9.00 20.05 15.64
CA GLY A 137 -8.35 21.12 16.40
C GLY A 137 -8.47 22.50 15.75
N ALA A 138 -8.88 22.57 14.49
CA ALA A 138 -9.26 23.80 13.78
C ALA A 138 -10.78 24.04 13.76
N GLY A 139 -11.56 23.09 14.29
CA GLY A 139 -13.02 23.20 14.38
C GLY A 139 -13.75 22.37 13.33
N HIS A 140 -13.04 21.62 12.48
CA HIS A 140 -13.67 20.86 11.39
C HIS A 140 -13.96 19.42 11.83
N PRO A 141 -15.17 18.90 11.54
CA PRO A 141 -15.49 17.50 11.73
C PRO A 141 -14.72 16.64 10.72
N THR A 142 -13.92 15.71 11.21
CA THR A 142 -12.99 14.91 10.41
C THR A 142 -13.12 13.42 10.73
N ILE A 143 -12.95 12.53 9.75
CA ILE A 143 -13.03 11.06 9.91
C ILE A 143 -11.99 10.34 9.03
N GLY A 144 -11.68 9.09 9.35
CA GLY A 144 -10.79 8.26 8.54
C GLY A 144 -9.34 8.75 8.60
N TYR A 145 -8.76 8.98 7.43
CA TYR A 145 -7.38 9.47 7.25
C TYR A 145 -7.35 10.96 6.87
N GLY A 146 -8.15 11.80 7.55
CA GLY A 146 -8.17 13.25 7.33
C GLY A 146 -9.33 13.78 6.48
N HIS A 147 -10.37 12.97 6.23
CA HIS A 147 -11.53 13.40 5.45
C HIS A 147 -12.32 14.48 6.21
N ASN A 148 -12.35 15.71 5.67
CA ASN A 148 -13.07 16.85 6.25
C ASN A 148 -14.54 16.85 5.81
N CYS A 149 -15.44 16.60 6.77
CA CYS A 149 -16.87 16.54 6.55
C CYS A 149 -17.52 17.88 6.19
N ASP A 150 -16.88 19.02 6.44
CA ASP A 150 -17.38 20.31 5.96
C ASP A 150 -17.23 20.44 4.44
N ALA A 151 -16.14 19.88 3.89
CA ALA A 151 -15.85 19.90 2.46
C ALA A 151 -16.75 18.92 1.67
N ASP A 152 -17.21 17.83 2.29
CA ASP A 152 -18.14 16.84 1.70
C ASP A 152 -19.29 16.49 2.65
N SER A 153 -20.06 17.51 3.02
CA SER A 153 -21.14 17.39 4.00
C SER A 153 -22.26 16.42 3.61
N GLN A 154 -22.45 16.14 2.32
CA GLN A 154 -23.48 15.20 1.87
C GLN A 154 -23.01 13.77 2.00
N HIS A 155 -21.75 13.48 1.67
CA HIS A 155 -21.20 12.15 1.86
C HIS A 155 -21.03 11.84 3.35
N CYS A 156 -20.56 12.79 4.17
CA CYS A 156 -20.44 12.54 5.60
C CYS A 156 -21.76 12.21 6.31
N LYS A 157 -22.91 12.67 5.79
CA LYS A 157 -24.24 12.26 6.30
C LYS A 157 -24.61 10.82 5.97
N GLN A 158 -23.98 10.24 4.95
CA GLN A 158 -24.21 8.87 4.50
C GLN A 158 -23.26 7.88 5.16
N LEU A 159 -22.19 8.36 5.79
CA LEU A 159 -21.30 7.52 6.57
C LEU A 159 -22.05 6.94 7.77
N SER A 160 -21.72 5.70 8.13
CA SER A 160 -22.21 5.04 9.34
C SER A 160 -21.03 4.73 10.27
N PRO A 161 -20.52 5.71 11.03
CA PRO A 161 -19.44 5.46 11.98
C PRO A 161 -19.84 4.43 13.07
N PRO A 162 -18.91 3.58 13.55
CA PRO A 162 -17.51 3.55 13.18
C PRO A 162 -17.28 2.94 11.79
N ILE A 163 -16.49 3.62 10.96
CA ILE A 163 -16.08 3.11 9.65
C ILE A 163 -14.90 2.15 9.80
N THR A 164 -14.76 1.22 8.86
CA THR A 164 -13.61 0.31 8.73
C THR A 164 -12.43 1.02 8.06
N LYS A 165 -11.20 0.53 8.26
CA LYS A 165 -10.01 1.04 7.55
C LYS A 165 -10.17 0.96 6.02
N ALA A 166 -10.88 -0.05 5.53
CA ALA A 166 -11.17 -0.17 4.10
C ALA A 166 -12.10 0.95 3.60
N GLU A 167 -13.13 1.31 4.36
CA GLU A 167 -13.99 2.46 4.05
C GLU A 167 -13.23 3.78 4.15
N GLY A 168 -12.36 3.94 5.15
CA GLY A 168 -11.56 5.15 5.27
C GLY A 168 -10.45 5.28 4.23
N GLN A 169 -9.85 4.17 3.76
CA GLN A 169 -8.94 4.19 2.61
C GLN A 169 -9.69 4.56 1.33
N LYS A 170 -10.95 4.12 1.16
CA LYS A 170 -11.80 4.58 0.04
C LYS A 170 -12.08 6.07 0.10
N LEU A 171 -12.39 6.61 1.29
CA LEU A 171 -12.53 8.06 1.49
C LEU A 171 -11.24 8.80 1.13
N LEU A 172 -10.10 8.31 1.63
CA LEU A 172 -8.79 8.89 1.32
C LEU A 172 -8.52 8.90 -0.19
N GLN A 173 -8.77 7.79 -0.89
CA GLN A 173 -8.61 7.71 -2.35
C GLN A 173 -9.51 8.70 -3.10
N GLN A 174 -10.72 8.97 -2.60
CA GLN A 174 -11.61 9.97 -3.19
C GLN A 174 -11.08 11.39 -2.97
N ASP A 175 -10.63 11.70 -1.75
CA ASP A 175 -10.04 12.99 -1.41
C ASP A 175 -8.77 13.26 -2.22
N LEU A 176 -7.99 12.22 -2.51
CA LEU A 176 -6.74 12.31 -3.26
C LEU A 176 -6.88 12.81 -4.69
N ALA A 177 -8.03 12.59 -5.34
CA ALA A 177 -8.22 12.92 -6.76
C ALA A 177 -7.90 14.38 -7.10
N GLY A 178 -8.24 15.32 -6.21
CA GLY A 178 -7.93 16.75 -6.39
C GLY A 178 -6.42 17.04 -6.29
N PHE A 179 -5.73 16.39 -5.36
CA PHE A 179 -4.31 16.57 -5.12
C PHE A 179 -3.46 15.89 -6.19
N GLU A 180 -3.82 14.68 -6.59
CA GLU A 180 -3.23 13.94 -7.72
C GLU A 180 -3.27 14.75 -9.01
N LYS A 181 -4.43 15.33 -9.33
CA LYS A 181 -4.60 16.23 -10.48
C LYS A 181 -3.73 17.49 -10.35
N THR A 182 -3.63 18.05 -9.16
CA THR A 182 -2.80 19.24 -8.90
C THR A 182 -1.32 18.93 -9.21
N VAL A 183 -0.81 17.80 -8.72
CA VAL A 183 0.57 17.36 -8.96
C VAL A 183 0.83 17.12 -10.45
N CYS A 184 -0.03 16.36 -11.13
CA CYS A 184 0.19 16.07 -12.55
C CYS A 184 0.06 17.31 -13.46
N ASN A 185 -0.77 18.30 -13.09
CA ASN A 185 -0.89 19.54 -13.85
C ASN A 185 0.30 20.48 -13.68
N ALA A 186 1.12 20.30 -12.64
CA ALA A 186 2.25 21.18 -12.36
C ALA A 186 3.30 21.20 -13.47
N VAL A 187 3.47 20.07 -14.15
CA VAL A 187 4.54 19.88 -15.13
C VAL A 187 4.21 20.41 -16.52
N LYS A 188 2.98 20.94 -16.75
CA LYS A 188 2.46 21.49 -18.03
C LYS A 188 2.73 20.64 -19.30
N THR A 189 3.17 19.41 -19.14
CA THR A 189 3.42 18.45 -20.21
C THR A 189 2.39 17.35 -20.10
N GLN A 190 1.86 16.91 -21.24
CA GLN A 190 1.01 15.72 -21.27
C GLN A 190 1.77 14.55 -20.62
N ASN A 191 1.05 13.75 -19.82
CA ASN A 191 1.52 12.46 -19.29
C ASN A 191 2.32 12.44 -17.97
N CYS A 192 2.24 13.46 -17.10
CA CYS A 192 2.71 13.39 -15.70
C CYS A 192 4.05 12.64 -15.53
N PRO A 193 5.19 13.18 -16.00
CA PRO A 193 6.46 12.46 -16.18
C PRO A 193 7.22 12.26 -14.85
N LEU A 194 6.57 11.63 -13.88
CA LEU A 194 7.17 11.22 -12.61
C LEU A 194 7.26 9.70 -12.59
N ASN A 195 8.20 9.17 -11.82
CA ASN A 195 8.07 7.78 -11.39
C ASN A 195 7.04 7.69 -10.25
N CYS A 196 6.54 6.49 -9.97
CA CYS A 196 5.56 6.25 -8.92
C CYS A 196 5.90 6.88 -7.57
N ASN A 197 7.14 6.73 -7.13
CA ASN A 197 7.52 7.15 -5.79
C ASN A 197 7.65 8.68 -5.71
N GLN A 198 8.10 9.30 -6.79
CA GLN A 198 8.07 10.76 -6.93
C GLN A 198 6.64 11.29 -6.90
N PHE A 199 5.73 10.65 -7.65
CA PHE A 199 4.32 11.00 -7.65
C PHE A 199 3.69 10.85 -6.26
N ASN A 200 3.88 9.69 -5.62
CA ASN A 200 3.38 9.41 -4.28
C ASN A 200 3.86 10.44 -3.24
N ALA A 201 5.16 10.75 -3.24
CA ALA A 201 5.73 11.72 -2.31
C ALA A 201 5.17 13.14 -2.51
N LEU A 202 5.02 13.56 -3.76
CA LEU A 202 4.46 14.88 -4.09
C LEU A 202 2.97 14.97 -3.75
N VAL A 203 2.20 13.90 -3.96
CA VAL A 203 0.79 13.86 -3.56
C VAL A 203 0.65 13.85 -2.03
N SER A 204 1.48 13.11 -1.29
CA SER A 204 1.51 13.19 0.19
C SER A 204 1.81 14.61 0.67
N PHE A 205 2.80 15.26 0.07
CA PHE A 205 3.13 16.65 0.39
C PHE A 205 1.93 17.56 0.12
N THR A 206 1.32 17.43 -1.06
CA THR A 206 0.18 18.25 -1.50
C THR A 206 -1.06 18.03 -0.64
N TYR A 207 -1.32 16.80 -0.17
CA TYR A 207 -2.41 16.52 0.78
C TYR A 207 -2.20 17.29 2.09
N ASN A 208 -0.97 17.32 2.60
CA ASN A 208 -0.64 17.99 3.86
C ASN A 208 -0.67 19.52 3.79
N VAL A 209 -0.16 20.11 2.70
CA VAL A 209 -0.05 21.58 2.57
C VAL A 209 -1.21 22.19 1.78
N GLY A 210 -2.08 21.35 1.22
CA GLY A 210 -3.13 21.72 0.28
C GLY A 210 -2.60 22.08 -1.11
N SER A 211 -3.49 22.07 -2.12
CA SER A 211 -3.12 22.45 -3.49
C SER A 211 -2.54 23.86 -3.59
N GLY A 212 -3.06 24.82 -2.82
CA GLY A 212 -2.55 26.19 -2.79
C GLY A 212 -1.12 26.26 -2.22
N GLY A 213 -0.84 25.54 -1.13
CA GLY A 213 0.49 25.47 -0.53
C GLY A 213 1.49 24.80 -1.48
N PHE A 214 1.08 23.73 -2.18
CA PHE A 214 1.93 23.10 -3.19
C PHE A 214 2.24 24.06 -4.33
N LEU A 215 1.24 24.69 -4.94
CA LEU A 215 1.43 25.61 -6.07
C LEU A 215 2.26 26.86 -5.70
N GLY A 216 2.28 27.26 -4.42
CA GLY A 216 3.11 28.34 -3.90
C GLY A 216 4.49 27.90 -3.35
N SER A 217 4.85 26.63 -3.45
CA SER A 217 6.11 26.09 -2.92
C SER A 217 7.27 26.22 -3.92
N LYS A 218 8.52 26.24 -3.44
CA LYS A 218 9.68 26.10 -4.35
C LYS A 218 9.75 24.69 -4.94
N ILE A 219 9.18 23.69 -4.25
CA ILE A 219 9.02 22.34 -4.82
C ILE A 219 8.27 22.41 -6.15
N TYR A 220 7.18 23.19 -6.24
CA TYR A 220 6.46 23.41 -7.49
C TYR A 220 7.31 24.12 -8.55
N GLU A 221 8.07 25.16 -8.17
CA GLU A 221 8.98 25.87 -9.10
C GLU A 221 10.03 24.94 -9.71
N HIS A 222 10.65 24.08 -8.89
CA HIS A 222 11.62 23.09 -9.36
C HIS A 222 10.95 21.99 -10.18
N MET A 223 9.72 21.60 -9.84
CA MET A 223 8.92 20.66 -10.63
C MET A 223 8.63 21.19 -12.05
N ALA A 224 8.27 22.46 -12.19
CA ALA A 224 8.06 23.08 -13.50
C ALA A 224 9.33 23.02 -14.39
N ASN A 225 10.52 23.02 -13.78
CA ASN A 225 11.82 22.92 -14.45
C ASN A 225 12.40 21.49 -14.50
N ARG A 226 11.67 20.49 -13.97
CA ARG A 226 12.12 19.09 -13.82
C ARG A 226 13.43 18.93 -13.04
N ASP A 227 13.70 19.83 -12.11
CA ASP A 227 14.86 19.72 -11.21
C ASP A 227 14.54 18.80 -10.02
N TYR A 228 14.57 17.49 -10.28
CA TYR A 228 14.26 16.46 -9.28
C TYR A 228 15.22 16.47 -8.09
N GLN A 229 16.48 16.83 -8.30
CA GLN A 229 17.47 16.94 -7.22
C GLN A 229 17.15 18.14 -6.32
N GLY A 230 16.77 19.28 -6.92
CA GLY A 230 16.28 20.45 -6.19
C GLY A 230 15.04 20.14 -5.35
N ILE A 231 14.06 19.43 -5.91
CA ILE A 231 12.86 18.97 -5.18
C ILE A 231 13.24 18.14 -3.95
N TYR A 232 14.10 17.12 -4.12
CA TYR A 232 14.57 16.27 -3.04
C TYR A 232 15.19 17.10 -1.89
N ASN A 233 16.04 18.06 -2.23
CA ASN A 233 16.71 18.91 -1.25
C ASN A 233 15.74 19.87 -0.52
N LEU A 234 14.66 20.29 -1.18
CA LEU A 234 13.71 21.28 -0.65
C LEU A 234 12.69 20.70 0.32
N PHE A 235 12.32 19.43 0.20
CA PHE A 235 11.41 18.76 1.14
C PHE A 235 11.71 19.10 2.61
N PRO A 236 12.92 18.86 3.16
CA PRO A 236 13.23 19.13 4.56
C PRO A 236 13.43 20.62 4.91
N GLN A 237 13.12 21.55 3.99
CA GLN A 237 13.32 22.99 4.17
C GLN A 237 12.01 23.80 4.16
N GLU A 238 10.95 23.28 3.51
CA GLU A 238 9.69 24.02 3.33
C GLU A 238 8.53 23.44 4.14
N TYR A 239 7.57 24.30 4.50
CA TYR A 239 6.34 23.91 5.20
C TYR A 239 6.58 23.03 6.44
N LEU A 240 7.54 23.45 7.28
CA LEU A 240 7.96 22.69 8.46
C LEU A 240 7.10 22.92 9.70
N ASN A 241 6.22 23.93 9.71
CA ASN A 241 5.41 24.35 10.84
C ASN A 241 6.22 24.44 12.16
N GLY A 242 7.22 25.32 12.20
CA GLY A 242 8.11 25.45 13.37
C GLY A 242 9.01 24.24 13.64
N GLY A 243 9.10 23.28 12.72
CA GLY A 243 9.93 22.08 12.82
C GLY A 243 9.15 20.78 13.04
N THR A 244 7.87 20.86 13.41
CA THR A 244 7.01 19.69 13.68
C THR A 244 6.89 18.75 12.48
N LEU A 245 6.92 19.28 11.24
CA LEU A 245 6.79 18.48 10.03
C LEU A 245 8.12 17.99 9.45
N LEU A 246 9.26 18.28 10.09
CA LEU A 246 10.58 17.92 9.56
C LEU A 246 10.74 16.41 9.32
N SER A 247 10.21 15.57 10.22
CA SER A 247 10.29 14.11 10.06
C SER A 247 9.48 13.63 8.85
N ARG A 248 8.25 14.12 8.68
CA ARG A 248 7.39 13.83 7.52
C ARG A 248 8.07 14.25 6.23
N ARG A 249 8.60 15.47 6.18
CA ARG A 249 9.28 16.00 5.00
C ARG A 249 10.51 15.17 4.61
N LYS A 250 11.32 14.71 5.60
CA LYS A 250 12.43 13.80 5.33
C LYS A 250 11.97 12.44 4.79
N ALA A 251 10.86 11.91 5.31
CA ALA A 251 10.28 10.66 4.82
C ALA A 251 9.76 10.80 3.37
N GLU A 252 9.11 11.92 3.04
CA GLU A 252 8.67 12.21 1.68
C GLU A 252 9.86 12.37 0.73
N ALA A 253 10.94 13.05 1.16
CA ALA A 253 12.17 13.14 0.38
C ALA A 253 12.80 11.76 0.11
N ALA A 254 12.81 10.89 1.13
CA ALA A 254 13.33 9.53 0.99
C ALA A 254 12.48 8.69 0.01
N LEU A 255 11.15 8.78 0.11
CA LEU A 255 10.25 8.14 -0.84
C LEU A 255 10.51 8.68 -2.26
N PHE A 256 10.56 10.01 -2.43
CA PHE A 256 10.79 10.65 -3.72
C PHE A 256 12.09 10.19 -4.41
N ASN A 257 13.16 9.99 -3.63
CA ASN A 257 14.46 9.56 -4.13
C ASN A 257 14.59 8.03 -4.32
N THR A 258 13.58 7.26 -3.91
CA THR A 258 13.58 5.80 -4.09
C THR A 258 13.20 5.46 -5.53
N ALA A 259 14.14 4.87 -6.27
CA ALA A 259 13.91 4.46 -7.66
C ALA A 259 12.77 3.42 -7.77
N THR A 260 12.01 3.50 -8.86
CA THR A 260 10.97 2.55 -9.21
C THR A 260 10.81 2.47 -10.72
N SER A 261 10.54 1.28 -11.24
CA SER A 261 10.40 1.00 -12.67
C SER A 261 9.02 1.36 -13.23
N THR A 262 8.10 1.82 -12.38
CA THR A 262 6.73 2.20 -12.77
C THR A 262 6.63 3.72 -12.85
N SER A 263 6.30 4.27 -14.04
CA SER A 263 6.04 5.70 -14.28
C SER A 263 4.62 6.08 -13.88
N SER A 264 4.33 7.37 -13.66
CA SER A 264 3.00 7.92 -13.38
C SER A 264 2.17 8.29 -14.62
N GLY A 265 2.64 7.87 -15.81
CA GLY A 265 2.05 8.08 -17.11
C GLY A 265 2.83 7.33 -18.18
#